data_AF-A0A933LNW7-F1
#
_entry.id   AF-A0A933LNW7-F1
#
_cell.length_a   1.000
_cell.length_b   1.000
_cell.length_c   1.000
_cell.angle_alpha   90.00
_cell.angle_beta   90.00
_cell.angle_gamma   90.00
#
_symmetry.space_group_name_H-M   'P 1'
#
loop_
_entity.id
_entity.type
_entity.pdbx_description
1 polymer ?
#
loop_
_entity_poly.entity_id
_entity_poly.type
_entity_poly.pdbx_seq_one_letter_code
_entity_poly.pdbx_strand_id
1 'polypeptide(L)'
;MAQIHDWARRIRELVAAGWDIEALPSQRAYRLRAQQRRQPRTQQVGITAKQRYRILHRDQSRCRRCGRTPADGVRLVVDHIIPRDWGGSNDDENLWTLCEDCNLGKKAWESDVDAEAMRTVLAQVSAKARLREYFKLRPSQVLRKEELQIVAGIADYQRRIRELRQDEGMNIRSNYEDDELRPGDYRFIP
;
A
#
# COMPACT_ATOMS: atom_id res chain seq x y z
N MET A 1 -0.65 -2.39 -56.06
CA MET A 1 0.09 -1.20 -55.57
C MET A 1 -0.81 -0.45 -54.61
N ALA A 2 -0.65 -0.64 -53.29
CA ALA A 2 -1.52 0.02 -52.30
C ALA A 2 -1.10 1.49 -52.13
N GLN A 3 -2.02 2.42 -52.41
CA GLN A 3 -1.82 3.85 -52.23
C GLN A 3 -1.66 4.16 -50.74
N ILE A 4 -0.46 4.62 -50.37
CA ILE A 4 -0.14 5.11 -49.04
C ILE A 4 -0.66 6.54 -48.93
N HIS A 5 -1.96 6.70 -48.71
CA HIS A 5 -2.58 7.97 -48.36
C HIS A 5 -3.36 7.83 -47.05
N ASP A 6 -2.64 7.90 -45.93
CA ASP A 6 -3.00 8.67 -44.73
C ASP A 6 -2.04 8.29 -43.58
N TRP A 7 -0.78 8.71 -43.70
CA TRP A 7 0.21 8.52 -42.63
C TRP A 7 -0.23 9.18 -41.33
N ALA A 8 -0.98 10.29 -41.39
CA ALA A 8 -1.46 10.96 -40.19
C ALA A 8 -2.45 10.08 -39.41
N ARG A 9 -3.34 9.35 -40.08
CA ARG A 9 -4.22 8.36 -39.45
C ARG A 9 -3.44 7.20 -38.85
N ARG A 10 -2.47 6.66 -39.57
CA ARG A 10 -1.67 5.54 -39.05
C ARG A 10 -0.82 5.93 -37.85
N ILE A 11 -0.30 7.15 -37.83
CA ILE A 11 0.40 7.72 -36.66
C ILE A 11 -0.56 7.92 -35.48
N ARG A 12 -1.79 8.43 -35.71
CA ARG A 12 -2.81 8.54 -34.66
C ARG A 12 -3.14 7.18 -34.04
N GLU A 13 -3.26 6.13 -34.85
CA GLU A 13 -3.49 4.77 -34.38
C GLU A 13 -2.32 4.25 -33.52
N LEU A 14 -1.08 4.54 -33.90
CA LEU A 14 0.11 4.17 -33.12
C LEU A 14 0.20 4.94 -31.79
N VAL A 15 -0.10 6.24 -31.80
CA VAL A 15 -0.18 7.04 -30.56
C VAL A 15 -1.28 6.51 -29.64
N ALA A 16 -2.46 6.18 -30.18
CA ALA A 16 -3.55 5.57 -29.42
C ALA A 16 -3.17 4.18 -28.86
N ALA A 17 -2.32 3.45 -29.57
CA ALA A 17 -1.74 2.18 -29.11
C ALA A 17 -0.62 2.37 -28.06
N GLY A 18 -0.31 3.59 -27.63
CA GLY A 18 0.65 3.88 -26.56
C GLY A 18 2.09 4.15 -27.03
N TRP A 19 2.31 4.36 -28.32
CA TRP A 19 3.63 4.75 -28.83
C TRP A 19 3.89 6.25 -28.61
N ASP A 20 5.06 6.59 -28.07
CA ASP A 20 5.48 7.98 -27.84
C ASP A 20 6.09 8.57 -29.12
N ILE A 21 5.23 9.14 -29.97
CA ILE A 21 5.60 9.68 -31.29
C ILE A 21 5.34 11.18 -31.32
N GLU A 22 6.37 11.94 -31.65
CA GLU A 22 6.33 13.38 -31.85
C GLU A 22 6.21 13.71 -33.35
N ALA A 23 5.31 14.62 -33.70
CA ALA A 23 5.26 15.18 -35.05
C ALA A 23 6.26 16.34 -35.17
N LEU A 24 6.98 16.39 -36.30
CA LEU A 24 7.94 17.45 -36.63
C LEU A 24 7.47 18.16 -37.91
N PRO A 25 6.52 19.12 -37.82
CA PRO A 25 5.85 19.71 -38.98
C PRO A 25 6.81 20.43 -39.93
N SER A 26 7.81 21.12 -39.38
CA SER A 26 8.85 21.83 -40.14
C SER A 26 9.71 20.89 -41.01
N GLN A 27 9.82 19.62 -40.62
CA GLN A 27 10.60 18.60 -41.32
C GLN A 27 9.73 17.59 -42.08
N ARG A 28 8.39 17.75 -42.06
CA ARG A 28 7.41 16.79 -42.59
C ARG A 28 7.68 15.35 -42.12
N ALA A 29 8.09 15.19 -40.86
CA ALA A 29 8.56 13.93 -40.30
C ALA A 29 7.90 13.62 -38.94
N TYR A 30 8.14 12.40 -38.45
CA TYR A 30 7.74 11.95 -37.12
C TYR A 30 8.96 11.35 -36.41
N ARG A 31 9.07 11.55 -35.08
CA ARG A 31 10.14 11.00 -34.24
C ARG A 31 9.55 10.13 -33.15
N LEU A 32 9.96 8.86 -33.11
CA LEU A 32 9.68 7.97 -31.97
C LEU A 32 10.62 8.34 -30.82
N ARG A 33 10.06 8.78 -29.68
CA ARG A 33 10.82 9.22 -28.50
C ARG A 33 11.26 8.06 -27.59
N ALA A 34 10.55 6.94 -27.64
CA ALA A 34 10.87 5.75 -26.85
C ALA A 34 10.70 4.49 -27.71
N GLN A 35 11.66 3.57 -27.66
CA GLN A 35 11.62 2.31 -28.41
C GLN A 35 10.55 1.33 -27.91
N GLN A 36 9.99 1.57 -26.73
CA GLN A 36 8.95 0.74 -26.12
C GLN A 36 7.63 1.52 -26.03
N ARG A 37 6.51 0.80 -26.23
CA ARG A 37 5.17 1.34 -25.99
C ARG A 37 5.07 1.74 -24.52
N ARG A 38 4.57 2.94 -24.25
CA ARG A 38 4.03 3.23 -22.93
C ARG A 38 2.90 2.23 -22.73
N GLN A 39 3.06 1.32 -21.77
CA GLN A 39 1.91 0.54 -21.34
C GLN A 39 0.82 1.54 -20.97
N PRO A 40 -0.44 1.37 -21.44
CA PRO A 40 -1.51 2.15 -20.87
C PRO A 40 -1.39 1.93 -19.36
N ARG A 41 -1.17 3.01 -18.60
CA ARG A 41 -1.33 2.93 -17.15
C ARG A 41 -2.74 2.37 -17.01
N THR A 42 -2.89 1.10 -16.64
CA THR A 42 -4.15 0.59 -16.16
C THR A 42 -4.51 1.58 -15.07
N GLN A 43 -5.49 2.43 -15.37
CA GLN A 43 -5.86 3.49 -14.46
C GLN A 43 -6.48 2.73 -13.30
N GLN A 44 -5.66 2.42 -12.29
CA GLN A 44 -6.03 1.52 -11.22
C GLN A 44 -7.29 2.11 -10.61
N VAL A 45 -8.42 1.45 -10.86
CA VAL A 45 -9.73 1.97 -10.48
C VAL A 45 -9.68 2.28 -8.99
N GLY A 46 -9.84 3.55 -8.64
CA GLY A 46 -9.85 3.99 -7.25
C GLY A 46 -11.02 3.36 -6.49
N ILE A 47 -11.06 3.59 -5.18
CA ILE A 47 -12.22 3.19 -4.37
C ILE A 47 -13.46 3.93 -4.90
N THR A 48 -14.43 3.17 -5.43
CA THR A 48 -15.64 3.73 -6.03
C THR A 48 -16.55 4.38 -4.98
N ALA A 49 -17.42 5.31 -5.39
CA ALA A 49 -18.41 5.89 -4.49
C ALA A 49 -19.31 4.83 -3.82
N LYS A 50 -19.67 3.77 -4.57
CA LYS A 50 -20.43 2.63 -4.05
C LYS A 50 -19.67 1.87 -2.96
N GLN A 51 -18.38 1.61 -3.16
CA GLN A 51 -17.52 1.00 -2.12
C GLN A 51 -17.43 1.92 -0.90
N ARG A 52 -17.15 3.22 -1.11
CA ARG A 52 -17.06 4.19 0.00
C ARG A 52 -18.30 4.18 0.88
N TYR A 53 -19.50 4.23 0.27
CA TYR A 53 -20.76 4.17 1.00
C TYR A 53 -20.91 2.86 1.81
N ARG A 54 -20.64 1.70 1.18
CA ARG A 54 -20.75 0.40 1.85
C ARG A 54 -19.78 0.24 3.02
N ILE A 55 -18.51 0.65 2.85
CA ILE A 55 -17.49 0.52 3.89
C ILE A 55 -17.78 1.46 5.07
N LEU A 56 -18.18 2.71 4.81
CA LEU A 56 -18.61 3.62 5.87
C LEU A 56 -19.79 3.07 6.65
N HIS A 57 -20.78 2.46 5.97
CA HIS A 57 -21.92 1.83 6.63
C HIS A 57 -21.51 0.59 7.46
N ARG A 58 -20.70 -0.32 6.90
CA ARG A 58 -20.16 -1.50 7.60
C ARG A 58 -19.42 -1.11 8.87
N ASP A 59 -18.63 -0.05 8.78
CA ASP A 59 -17.80 0.45 9.88
C ASP A 59 -18.57 1.39 10.83
N GLN A 60 -19.89 1.53 10.65
CA GLN A 60 -20.78 2.38 11.46
C GLN A 60 -20.32 3.84 11.52
N SER A 61 -19.76 4.36 10.42
CA SER A 61 -19.18 5.70 10.33
C SER A 61 -18.23 6.00 11.49
N ARG A 62 -17.39 5.02 11.82
CA ARG A 62 -16.40 5.08 12.89
C ARG A 62 -15.01 4.76 12.35
N CYS A 63 -14.02 5.52 12.80
CA CYS A 63 -12.62 5.17 12.55
C CYS A 63 -12.32 3.80 13.15
N ARG A 64 -11.90 2.85 12.32
CA ARG A 64 -11.53 1.48 12.71
C ARG A 64 -10.25 1.39 13.52
N ARG A 65 -9.48 2.49 13.61
CA ARG A 65 -8.25 2.60 14.39
C ARG A 65 -8.46 3.22 15.77
N CYS A 66 -8.97 4.45 15.83
CA CYS A 66 -9.10 5.19 17.10
C CYS A 66 -10.53 5.25 17.65
N GLY A 67 -11.53 4.81 16.90
CA GLY A 67 -12.92 4.81 17.35
C GLY A 67 -13.64 6.16 17.23
N ARG A 68 -12.98 7.24 16.81
CA ARG A 68 -13.62 8.55 16.58
C ARG A 68 -14.63 8.50 15.43
N THR A 69 -15.61 9.40 15.50
CA THR A 69 -16.74 9.57 14.59
C THR A 69 -16.84 11.04 14.16
N PRO A 70 -17.69 11.39 13.17
CA PRO A 70 -17.91 12.79 12.82
C PRO A 70 -18.41 13.67 13.98
N ALA A 71 -19.05 13.08 15.00
CA ALA A 71 -19.46 13.80 16.21
C ALA A 71 -18.27 14.29 17.05
N ASP A 72 -17.10 13.67 16.90
CA ASP A 72 -15.84 14.10 17.52
C ASP A 72 -15.12 15.19 16.68
N GLY A 73 -15.76 15.70 15.63
CA GLY A 73 -15.23 16.76 14.77
C GLY A 73 -14.22 16.30 13.71
N VAL A 74 -14.00 15.00 13.54
CA VAL A 74 -13.05 14.46 12.56
C VAL A 74 -13.70 14.15 11.21
N ARG A 75 -12.96 14.31 10.11
CA ARG A 75 -13.37 13.76 8.81
C ARG A 75 -12.98 12.30 8.67
N LEU A 76 -13.88 11.51 8.10
CA LEU A 76 -13.66 10.10 7.79
C LEU A 76 -13.33 9.89 6.31
N VAL A 77 -12.40 8.98 6.05
CA VAL A 77 -12.00 8.52 4.73
C VAL A 77 -12.02 7.00 4.69
N VAL A 78 -12.32 6.45 3.50
CA VAL A 78 -12.13 5.02 3.24
C VAL A 78 -10.77 4.86 2.56
N ASP A 79 -9.97 3.96 3.11
CA ASP A 79 -8.61 3.68 2.67
C ASP A 79 -8.38 2.17 2.57
N HIS A 80 -7.28 1.75 1.96
CA HIS A 80 -6.89 0.35 1.95
C HIS A 80 -6.23 -0.05 3.28
N ILE A 81 -6.42 -1.28 3.77
CA ILE A 81 -5.67 -1.80 4.92
C ILE A 81 -4.23 -2.05 4.49
N ILE A 82 -4.07 -2.86 3.43
CA ILE A 82 -2.82 -3.04 2.70
C ILE A 82 -2.82 -2.10 1.48
N PRO A 83 -1.87 -1.16 1.38
CA PRO A 83 -1.73 -0.28 0.22
C PRO A 83 -1.66 -1.05 -1.10
N ARG A 84 -2.21 -0.47 -2.17
CA ARG A 84 -2.16 -1.09 -3.50
C ARG A 84 -0.74 -1.29 -4.02
N ASP A 85 0.15 -0.37 -3.68
CA ASP A 85 1.56 -0.47 -4.08
C ASP A 85 2.27 -1.63 -3.39
N TRP A 86 1.74 -2.13 -2.27
CA TRP A 86 2.22 -3.33 -1.59
C TRP A 86 1.48 -4.60 -2.03
N GLY A 87 0.63 -4.51 -3.06
CA GLY A 87 -0.16 -5.63 -3.58
C GLY A 87 -1.55 -5.80 -2.96
N GLY A 88 -2.04 -4.82 -2.18
CA GLY A 88 -3.39 -4.87 -1.62
C GLY A 88 -4.50 -4.80 -2.68
N SER A 89 -5.58 -5.58 -2.48
CA SER A 89 -6.72 -5.62 -3.40
C SER A 89 -7.68 -4.43 -3.19
N ASN A 90 -8.61 -4.24 -4.13
CA ASN A 90 -9.72 -3.29 -3.99
C ASN A 90 -10.96 -3.92 -3.34
N ASP A 91 -10.86 -5.15 -2.84
CA ASP A 91 -12.00 -5.86 -2.25
C ASP A 91 -12.37 -5.22 -0.91
N ASP A 92 -13.63 -5.34 -0.50
CA ASP A 92 -14.15 -4.68 0.69
C ASP A 92 -13.40 -5.10 1.96
N GLU A 93 -12.88 -6.33 1.99
CA GLU A 93 -12.06 -6.90 3.07
C GLU A 93 -10.73 -6.16 3.25
N ASN A 94 -10.17 -5.58 2.18
CA ASN A 94 -8.96 -4.76 2.24
C ASN A 94 -9.28 -3.26 2.37
N LEU A 95 -10.54 -2.88 2.60
CA LEU A 95 -10.93 -1.49 2.81
C LEU A 95 -11.38 -1.27 4.25
N TRP A 96 -11.08 -0.09 4.79
CA TRP A 96 -11.52 0.33 6.12
C TRP A 96 -11.73 1.84 6.22
N THR A 97 -12.53 2.24 7.20
CA THR A 97 -12.78 3.63 7.54
C THR A 97 -11.75 4.14 8.54
N LEU A 98 -11.06 5.23 8.20
CA LEU A 98 -10.13 5.93 9.08
C LEU A 98 -10.55 7.40 9.26
N CYS A 99 -10.24 8.00 10.41
CA CYS A 99 -10.24 9.46 10.50
C CYS A 99 -9.00 10.04 9.79
N GLU A 100 -9.06 11.32 9.45
CA GLU A 100 -7.97 12.01 8.74
C GLU A 100 -6.62 11.91 9.46
N ASP A 101 -6.58 12.03 10.80
CA ASP A 101 -5.36 11.87 11.60
C ASP A 101 -4.76 10.46 11.48
N CYS A 102 -5.59 9.43 11.66
CA CYS A 102 -5.16 8.04 11.58
C CYS A 102 -4.71 7.67 10.16
N ASN A 103 -5.40 8.20 9.14
CA ASN A 103 -5.07 8.02 7.74
C ASN A 103 -3.74 8.71 7.39
N LEU A 104 -3.53 9.95 7.86
CA LEU A 104 -2.27 10.67 7.68
C LEU A 104 -1.10 9.90 8.31
N GLY A 105 -1.27 9.46 9.57
CA GLY A 105 -0.25 8.68 10.26
C GLY A 105 0.07 7.35 9.58
N LYS A 106 -0.94 6.69 8.98
CA LYS A 106 -0.75 5.49 8.18
C LYS A 106 0.04 5.79 6.90
N LYS A 107 -0.31 6.84 6.16
CA LYS A 107 0.40 7.25 4.94
C LYS A 107 1.86 7.64 5.17
N ALA A 108 2.15 8.32 6.29
CA ALA A 108 3.53 8.63 6.66
C ALA A 108 4.35 7.35 6.90
N TRP A 109 3.77 6.36 7.61
CA TRP A 109 4.41 5.06 7.76
C TRP A 109 4.60 4.36 6.40
N GLU A 110 3.61 4.40 5.51
CA GLU A 110 3.72 3.78 4.19
C GLU A 110 4.86 4.36 3.35
N SER A 111 5.03 5.68 3.37
CA SER A 111 6.10 6.35 2.62
C SER A 111 7.49 6.01 3.13
N ASP A 112 7.60 5.61 4.39
CA ASP A 112 8.87 5.24 5.01
C ASP A 112 9.27 3.79 4.71
N VAL A 113 8.42 3.01 4.02
CA VAL A 113 8.70 1.60 3.70
C VAL A 113 8.87 1.41 2.20
N ASP A 114 9.93 0.72 1.81
CA ASP A 114 10.09 0.26 0.42
C ASP A 114 8.96 -0.71 0.03
N ALA A 115 8.29 -0.40 -1.07
CA ALA A 115 7.13 -1.15 -1.52
C ALA A 115 7.48 -2.57 -2.00
N GLU A 116 8.65 -2.78 -2.58
CA GLU A 116 9.07 -4.11 -3.05
C GLU A 116 9.40 -5.02 -1.87
N ALA A 117 10.10 -4.50 -0.86
CA ALA A 117 10.34 -5.19 0.39
C ALA A 117 9.01 -5.58 1.07
N MET A 118 8.04 -4.67 1.10
CA MET A 118 6.71 -4.97 1.66
C MET A 118 5.93 -6.01 0.86
N ARG A 119 6.05 -6.04 -0.48
CA ARG A 119 5.47 -7.12 -1.28
C ARG A 119 6.02 -8.48 -0.87
N THR A 120 7.33 -8.56 -0.61
CA THR A 120 7.99 -9.80 -0.16
C THR A 120 7.54 -10.21 1.25
N VAL A 121 7.39 -9.24 2.16
CA VAL A 121 6.84 -9.46 3.51
C VAL A 121 5.41 -9.99 3.40
N LEU A 122 4.54 -9.34 2.66
CA LEU A 122 3.11 -9.68 2.61
C LEU A 122 2.81 -10.95 1.81
N ALA A 123 3.73 -11.39 0.94
CA ALA A 123 3.66 -12.67 0.25
C ALA A 123 3.84 -13.88 1.18
N GLN A 124 4.33 -13.69 2.42
CA GLN A 124 4.50 -14.80 3.35
C GLN A 124 3.14 -15.39 3.78
N VAL A 125 3.07 -16.72 3.80
CA VAL A 125 1.83 -17.47 4.06
C VAL A 125 1.26 -17.22 5.46
N SER A 126 2.11 -17.19 6.48
CA SER A 126 1.67 -17.10 7.88
C SER A 126 1.94 -15.72 8.50
N ALA A 127 1.09 -15.32 9.45
CA ALA A 127 1.30 -14.09 10.21
C ALA A 127 2.65 -14.08 10.96
N LYS A 128 3.10 -15.23 11.48
CA LYS A 128 4.42 -15.38 12.11
C LYS A 128 5.54 -15.07 11.11
N ALA A 129 5.47 -15.63 9.90
CA ALA A 129 6.46 -15.40 8.86
C ALA A 129 6.45 -13.94 8.36
N ARG A 130 5.28 -13.33 8.19
CA ARG A 130 5.17 -11.89 7.84
C ARG A 130 5.87 -11.02 8.87
N LEU A 131 5.57 -11.24 10.16
CA LEU A 131 6.19 -10.48 11.25
C LEU A 131 7.70 -10.69 11.30
N ARG A 132 8.19 -11.92 11.14
CA ARG A 132 9.62 -12.23 11.09
C ARG A 132 10.35 -11.42 10.02
N GLU A 133 9.84 -11.46 8.79
CA GLU A 133 10.44 -10.71 7.68
C GLU A 133 10.36 -9.20 7.92
N TYR A 134 9.25 -8.72 8.48
CA TYR A 134 9.09 -7.29 8.78
C TYR A 134 10.05 -6.80 9.87
N PHE A 135 10.27 -7.57 10.94
CA PHE A 135 11.28 -7.25 11.96
C PHE A 135 12.70 -7.22 11.37
N LYS A 136 13.03 -8.20 10.51
CA LYS A 136 14.33 -8.26 9.82
C LYS A 136 14.54 -7.10 8.84
N LEU A 137 13.47 -6.61 8.22
CA LEU A 137 13.49 -5.44 7.35
C LEU A 137 13.79 -4.15 8.11
N ARG A 138 13.45 -4.09 9.41
CA ARG A 138 13.56 -2.88 10.24
C ARG A 138 14.32 -3.15 11.56
N PRO A 139 15.60 -3.56 11.48
CA PRO A 139 16.38 -3.82 12.68
C PRO A 139 16.54 -2.54 13.52
N SER A 140 16.48 -2.69 14.83
CA SER A 140 16.60 -1.63 15.85
C SER A 140 15.57 -0.49 15.77
N GLN A 141 14.58 -0.56 14.88
CA GLN A 141 13.52 0.45 14.79
C GLN A 141 12.36 0.11 15.75
N VAL A 142 11.68 1.15 16.23
CA VAL A 142 10.43 0.99 16.98
C VAL A 142 9.31 0.68 16.00
N LEU A 143 8.72 -0.51 16.12
CA LEU A 143 7.59 -0.94 15.32
C LEU A 143 6.32 -0.81 16.14
N ARG A 144 5.41 0.03 15.64
CA ARG A 144 4.20 0.38 16.38
C ARG A 144 3.19 -0.74 16.33
N LYS A 145 2.41 -0.89 17.41
CA LYS A 145 1.30 -1.85 17.49
C LYS A 145 0.42 -1.88 16.22
N GLU A 146 0.07 -0.71 15.69
CA GLU A 146 -0.87 -0.65 14.56
C GLU A 146 -0.25 -1.12 13.24
N GLU A 147 1.06 -0.90 13.06
CA GLU A 147 1.80 -1.39 11.91
C GLU A 147 1.91 -2.92 11.97
N LEU A 148 2.26 -3.45 13.15
CA LEU A 148 2.37 -4.89 13.38
C LEU A 148 1.04 -5.61 13.18
N GLN A 149 -0.08 -4.99 13.59
CA GLN A 149 -1.41 -5.55 13.36
C GLN A 149 -1.75 -5.62 11.86
N ILE A 150 -1.41 -4.58 11.09
CA ILE A 150 -1.62 -4.56 9.63
C ILE A 150 -0.76 -5.64 8.96
N VAL A 151 0.53 -5.71 9.28
CA VAL A 151 1.48 -6.68 8.70
C VAL A 151 1.09 -8.12 9.06
N ALA A 152 0.70 -8.37 10.31
CA ALA A 152 0.25 -9.68 10.74
C ALA A 152 -1.08 -10.08 10.08
N GLY A 153 -1.96 -9.12 9.81
CA GLY A 153 -3.30 -9.36 9.27
C GLY A 153 -4.23 -10.08 10.26
N ILE A 154 -3.89 -10.10 11.56
CA ILE A 154 -4.65 -10.76 12.63
C ILE A 154 -4.62 -9.92 13.90
N ALA A 155 -5.64 -10.07 14.75
CA ALA A 155 -5.69 -9.40 16.05
C ALA A 155 -4.65 -9.94 17.05
N ASP A 156 -4.44 -11.27 17.08
CA ASP A 156 -3.52 -11.94 18.01
C ASP A 156 -2.07 -11.99 17.49
N TYR A 157 -1.56 -10.85 17.02
CA TYR A 157 -0.18 -10.75 16.55
C TYR A 157 0.84 -10.89 17.69
N GLN A 158 0.49 -10.49 18.92
CA GLN A 158 1.35 -10.60 20.09
C GLN A 158 1.74 -12.07 20.39
N ARG A 159 0.81 -13.01 20.17
CA ARG A 159 1.13 -14.44 20.29
C ARG A 159 2.18 -14.88 19.27
N ARG A 160 2.10 -14.39 18.02
CA ARG A 160 3.11 -14.67 16.99
C ARG A 160 4.47 -14.10 17.36
N ILE A 161 4.52 -12.92 17.98
CA ILE A 161 5.77 -12.33 18.47
C ILE A 161 6.39 -13.18 19.58
N ARG A 162 5.58 -13.69 20.53
CA ARG A 162 6.07 -14.63 21.55
C ARG A 162 6.69 -15.89 20.94
N GLU A 163 6.06 -16.45 19.93
CA GLU A 163 6.59 -17.61 19.19
C GLU A 163 7.89 -17.28 18.45
N LEU A 164 8.05 -16.07 17.89
CA LEU A 164 9.33 -15.65 17.29
C LEU A 164 10.46 -15.54 18.33
N ARG A 165 10.15 -15.06 19.54
CA ARG A 165 11.13 -15.02 20.64
C ARG A 165 11.51 -16.43 21.10
N GLN A 166 10.52 -17.31 21.29
CA GLN A 166 10.72 -18.64 21.89
C GLN A 166 11.27 -19.67 20.91
N ASP A 167 10.68 -19.76 19.72
CA ASP A 167 11.00 -20.83 18.77
C ASP A 167 12.20 -20.47 17.88
N GLU A 168 12.35 -19.19 17.56
CA GLU A 168 13.36 -18.71 16.60
C GLU A 168 14.46 -17.86 17.26
N GLY A 169 14.39 -17.67 18.58
CA GLY A 169 15.41 -16.94 19.34
C GLY A 169 15.54 -15.47 18.99
N MET A 170 14.55 -14.86 18.32
CA MET A 170 14.62 -13.46 17.92
C MET A 170 14.56 -12.55 19.15
N ASN A 171 15.59 -11.71 19.34
CA ASN A 171 15.66 -10.73 20.42
C ASN A 171 14.78 -9.50 20.11
N ILE A 172 13.47 -9.71 20.20
CA ILE A 172 12.45 -8.66 20.03
C ILE A 172 12.13 -8.12 21.41
N ARG A 173 12.40 -6.85 21.70
CA ARG A 173 12.08 -6.17 22.97
C ARG A 173 10.72 -5.50 22.92
N SER A 174 10.13 -5.30 24.09
CA SER A 174 8.88 -4.57 24.33
C SER A 174 9.08 -3.57 25.47
N ASN A 175 8.03 -2.85 25.85
CA ASN A 175 8.06 -1.87 26.94
C ASN A 175 8.40 -2.44 28.32
N TYR A 176 8.52 -3.76 28.48
CA TYR A 176 8.99 -4.38 29.72
C TYR A 176 10.52 -4.48 29.79
N GLU A 177 11.19 -4.41 28.64
CA GLU A 177 12.65 -4.57 28.53
C GLU A 177 13.34 -3.30 27.99
N ASP A 178 12.58 -2.31 27.51
CA ASP A 178 13.05 -1.06 26.91
C ASP A 178 12.06 0.07 27.21
N ASP A 179 12.47 0.99 28.10
CA ASP A 179 11.63 2.09 28.61
C ASP A 179 11.28 3.14 27.54
N GLU A 180 11.95 3.12 26.39
CA GLU A 180 11.61 3.99 25.25
C GLU A 180 10.36 3.50 24.50
N LEU A 181 9.95 2.25 24.71
CA LEU A 181 8.83 1.64 24.01
C LEU A 181 7.51 1.89 24.73
N ARG A 182 6.48 2.27 23.96
CA ARG A 182 5.12 2.37 24.48
C ARG A 182 4.51 0.97 24.62
N PRO A 183 3.48 0.80 25.47
CA PRO A 183 2.77 -0.47 25.56
C PRO A 183 2.24 -0.95 24.20
N GLY A 184 2.71 -2.11 23.77
CA GLY A 184 2.37 -2.73 22.48
C GLY A 184 3.32 -2.41 21.33
N ASP A 185 4.30 -1.54 21.53
CA ASP A 185 5.40 -1.33 20.58
C ASP A 185 6.51 -2.34 20.82
N TYR A 186 7.25 -2.66 19.75
CA TYR A 186 8.32 -3.65 19.78
C TYR A 186 9.54 -3.17 19.01
N ARG A 187 10.73 -3.66 19.38
CA ARG A 187 12.00 -3.36 18.70
C ARG A 187 12.79 -4.66 18.54
N PHE A 188 13.18 -5.02 17.32
CA PHE A 188 14.04 -6.17 17.08
C PHE A 188 15.51 -5.78 17.14
N ILE A 189 16.29 -6.46 17.97
CA ILE A 189 17.74 -6.28 18.11
C ILE A 189 18.40 -7.51 17.47
N PRO A 190 18.99 -7.39 16.27
CA PRO A 190 19.62 -8.51 15.58
C PRO A 190 20.87 -9.04 16.30
#